data_AF-A0A7X8SDL1-F1
#
_entry.id   AF-A0A7X8SDL1-F1
#
_cell.length_a   1.000
_cell.length_b   1.000
_cell.length_c   1.000
_cell.angle_alpha   90.00
_cell.angle_beta   90.00
_cell.angle_gamma   90.00
#
_symmetry.space_group_name_H-M   'P 1'
#
loop_
_entity.id
_entity.type
_entity.pdbx_description
1 polymer ?
#
loop_
_entity_poly.entity_id
_entity_poly.type
_entity_poly.pdbx_seq_one_letter_code
_entity_poly.pdbx_strand_id
1 'polypeptide(L)'
;MVILGISCFYHDSAAAITRDGKVLAAAQEERFTRIRHDSSFPGNAIRYCLEAAGLELRDVELVVYYENSRKKLSRIVSTIMTHMPSSLDMLSGFLPEWWSGKYSAEDRIRKELRSQFGIKDDRCRIREVDHHLSHAASAFFPSPFDNAAILVVDG
;
A
#
# COMPACT_ATOMS: atom_id res chain seq x y z
N MET A 1 -14.16 14.24 -0.60
CA MET A 1 -12.93 13.60 -0.08
C MET A 1 -12.25 12.81 -1.18
N VAL A 2 -11.06 13.21 -1.59
CA VAL A 2 -10.22 12.52 -2.59
C VAL A 2 -9.15 11.68 -1.89
N ILE A 3 -9.11 10.39 -2.21
CA ILE A 3 -8.20 9.42 -1.58
C ILE A 3 -7.41 8.68 -2.67
N LEU A 4 -6.09 8.58 -2.47
CA LEU A 4 -5.19 7.77 -3.29
C LEU A 4 -4.77 6.52 -2.51
N GLY A 5 -5.22 5.35 -2.96
CA GLY A 5 -4.76 4.05 -2.45
C GLY A 5 -3.50 3.59 -3.19
N ILE A 6 -2.52 3.05 -2.45
CA ILE A 6 -1.24 2.58 -2.96
C ILE A 6 -0.94 1.18 -2.42
N SER A 7 -0.59 0.26 -3.33
CA SER A 7 0.07 -1.02 -3.05
C SER A 7 1.48 -0.99 -3.64
N CYS A 8 2.50 -1.37 -2.86
CA CYS A 8 3.89 -1.49 -3.34
C CYS A 8 4.84 -2.11 -2.29
N PHE A 9 6.13 -2.23 -2.65
CA PHE A 9 7.24 -2.68 -1.81
C PHE A 9 7.24 -4.15 -1.38
N TYR A 10 6.35 -4.96 -1.95
CA TYR A 10 6.38 -6.42 -1.83
C TYR A 10 6.17 -7.10 -3.19
N HIS A 11 4.98 -6.95 -3.77
CA HIS A 11 4.62 -7.36 -5.13
C HIS A 11 3.35 -6.63 -5.58
N ASP A 12 3.01 -6.77 -6.86
CA ASP A 12 1.77 -6.25 -7.47
C ASP A 12 1.49 -4.78 -7.12
N SER A 13 2.45 -3.92 -7.42
CA SER A 13 2.30 -2.51 -7.15
C SER A 13 1.20 -1.90 -8.03
N ALA A 14 0.40 -1.05 -7.41
CA ALA A 14 -0.82 -0.52 -7.99
C ALA A 14 -1.25 0.78 -7.31
N ALA A 15 -2.05 1.56 -8.02
CA ALA A 15 -2.69 2.74 -7.50
C ALA A 15 -4.18 2.75 -7.83
N ALA A 16 -4.99 3.31 -6.93
CA ALA A 16 -6.40 3.57 -7.17
C ALA A 16 -6.78 4.93 -6.58
N ILE A 17 -7.55 5.72 -7.32
CA ILE A 17 -8.06 7.01 -6.84
C ILE A 17 -9.57 6.96 -6.69
N THR A 18 -10.03 7.46 -5.54
CA THR A 18 -11.45 7.52 -5.20
C THR A 18 -11.85 8.93 -4.83
N ARG A 19 -13.12 9.27 -5.10
CA ARG A 19 -13.73 10.52 -4.69
C ARG A 19 -15.12 10.24 -4.14
N ASP A 20 -15.34 10.62 -2.89
CA ASP A 20 -16.65 10.49 -2.21
C ASP A 20 -17.21 9.06 -2.30
N GLY A 21 -16.35 8.06 -2.06
CA GLY A 21 -16.69 6.64 -2.07
C GLY A 21 -16.74 5.99 -3.46
N LYS A 22 -16.56 6.75 -4.54
CA LYS A 22 -16.55 6.23 -5.91
C LYS A 22 -15.13 6.05 -6.43
N VAL A 23 -14.84 4.89 -7.01
CA VAL A 23 -13.58 4.65 -7.73
C VAL A 23 -13.62 5.42 -9.04
N LEU A 24 -12.65 6.32 -9.26
CA LEU A 24 -12.52 7.07 -10.51
C LEU A 24 -11.55 6.38 -11.47
N ALA A 25 -10.46 5.82 -10.96
CA ALA A 25 -9.48 5.06 -11.74
C ALA A 25 -8.70 4.10 -10.84
N ALA A 26 -8.22 3.00 -11.43
CA ALA A 26 -7.29 2.07 -10.80
C ALA A 26 -6.39 1.43 -11.86
N ALA A 27 -5.11 1.26 -11.57
CA ALA A 27 -4.16 0.62 -12.46
C ALA A 27 -3.04 -0.10 -11.71
N GLN A 28 -2.53 -1.17 -12.31
CA GLN A 28 -1.33 -1.87 -11.86
C GLN A 28 -0.10 -1.33 -12.58
N GLU A 29 1.01 -1.18 -11.85
CA GLU A 29 2.25 -0.62 -12.36
C GLU A 29 2.87 -1.49 -13.48
N GLU A 30 2.74 -2.81 -13.38
CA GLU A 30 3.25 -3.76 -14.37
C GLU A 30 2.70 -3.53 -15.79
N ARG A 31 1.53 -2.88 -15.92
CA ARG A 31 0.95 -2.54 -17.22
C ARG A 31 1.80 -1.49 -17.94
N PHE A 32 2.45 -0.60 -17.19
CA PHE A 32 3.33 0.46 -17.68
C PHE A 32 4.80 0.02 -17.74
N THR A 33 5.31 -0.60 -16.66
CA THR A 33 6.73 -0.98 -16.57
C THR A 33 7.06 -2.23 -17.38
N ARG A 34 6.04 -3.05 -17.70
CA ARG A 34 6.18 -4.35 -18.37
C ARG A 34 6.98 -5.37 -17.55
N ILE A 35 7.22 -5.07 -16.28
CA ILE A 35 7.83 -5.98 -15.31
C ILE A 35 6.68 -6.69 -14.59
N ARG A 36 6.57 -8.00 -14.77
CA ARG A 36 5.51 -8.78 -14.15
C ARG A 36 5.69 -8.78 -12.62
N HIS A 37 4.61 -8.58 -11.87
CA HIS A 37 4.62 -8.50 -10.41
C HIS A 37 5.54 -7.40 -9.86
N ASP A 38 5.65 -6.29 -10.59
CA ASP A 38 6.47 -5.15 -10.18
C ASP A 38 6.17 -4.75 -8.73
N SER A 39 7.21 -4.70 -7.90
CA SER A 39 7.10 -4.33 -6.47
C SER A 39 7.55 -2.90 -6.20
N SER A 40 8.00 -2.18 -7.23
CA SER A 40 8.46 -0.80 -7.11
C SER A 40 7.31 0.16 -6.77
N PHE A 41 7.66 1.41 -6.46
CA PHE A 41 6.67 2.45 -6.20
C PHE A 41 5.82 2.70 -7.48
N PRO A 42 4.48 2.76 -7.39
CA PRO A 42 3.61 2.71 -8.56
C PRO A 42 3.43 4.10 -9.20
N GLY A 43 4.55 4.71 -9.60
CA GLY A 43 4.59 6.09 -10.09
C GLY A 43 3.80 6.28 -11.38
N ASN A 44 3.85 5.31 -12.31
CA ASN A 44 3.09 5.40 -13.57
C ASN A 44 1.59 5.21 -13.31
N ALA A 45 1.21 4.25 -12.47
CA ALA A 45 -0.18 4.02 -12.12
C ALA A 45 -0.80 5.22 -11.37
N ILE A 46 -0.04 5.88 -10.48
CA ILE A 46 -0.50 7.12 -9.81
C ILE A 46 -0.75 8.22 -10.84
N ARG A 47 0.20 8.45 -11.77
CA ARG A 47 0.04 9.47 -12.83
C ARG A 47 -1.19 9.19 -13.68
N TYR A 48 -1.37 7.95 -14.11
CA TYR A 48 -2.55 7.54 -14.86
C TYR A 48 -3.85 7.79 -14.09
N CYS A 49 -3.91 7.42 -12.81
CA CYS A 49 -5.12 7.60 -12.00
C CYS A 49 -5.47 9.10 -11.84
N LEU A 50 -4.47 9.94 -11.58
CA LEU A 50 -4.65 11.39 -11.49
C LEU A 50 -5.15 11.99 -12.81
N GLU A 51 -4.53 11.63 -13.92
CA GLU A 51 -4.93 12.07 -15.27
C GLU A 51 -6.36 11.62 -15.61
N ALA A 52 -6.69 10.35 -15.40
CA ALA A 52 -8.02 9.81 -15.66
C ALA A 52 -9.11 10.45 -14.79
N ALA A 53 -8.76 10.88 -13.57
CA ALA A 53 -9.65 11.60 -12.67
C ALA A 53 -9.76 13.11 -12.97
N GLY A 54 -8.90 13.65 -13.83
CA GLY A 54 -8.77 15.10 -14.05
C GLY A 54 -8.31 15.84 -12.79
N LEU A 55 -7.49 15.19 -11.96
CA LEU A 55 -7.01 15.70 -10.69
C LEU A 55 -5.49 15.85 -10.70
N GLU A 56 -4.99 16.74 -9.87
CA GLU A 56 -3.58 16.79 -9.53
C GLU A 56 -3.35 16.18 -8.15
N LEU A 57 -2.10 15.80 -7.88
CA LEU A 57 -1.74 15.21 -6.59
C LEU A 57 -2.01 16.18 -5.40
N ARG A 58 -2.03 17.51 -5.65
CA ARG A 58 -2.41 18.51 -4.64
C ARG A 58 -3.88 18.42 -4.21
N ASP A 59 -4.73 17.80 -5.02
CA ASP A 59 -6.15 17.60 -4.73
C ASP A 59 -6.38 16.35 -3.87
N VAL A 60 -5.34 15.51 -3.68
CA VAL A 60 -5.40 14.31 -2.85
C VAL A 60 -5.26 14.68 -1.37
N GLU A 61 -6.33 14.44 -0.61
CA GLU A 61 -6.40 14.76 0.82
C GLU A 61 -5.76 13.66 1.69
N LEU A 62 -5.79 12.41 1.21
CA LEU A 62 -5.33 11.25 1.95
C LEU A 62 -4.70 10.22 1.00
N VAL A 63 -3.51 9.75 1.37
CA VAL A 63 -2.88 8.56 0.79
C VAL A 63 -3.06 7.39 1.75
N VAL A 64 -3.54 6.26 1.24
CA VAL A 64 -3.75 5.04 2.01
C VAL A 64 -2.81 3.95 1.50
N TYR A 65 -2.02 3.39 2.41
CA TYR A 65 -1.15 2.26 2.13
C TYR A 65 -1.78 0.96 2.64
N TYR A 66 -1.77 -0.06 1.79
CA TYR A 66 -2.55 -1.29 1.94
C TYR A 66 -2.20 -2.19 3.13
N GLU A 67 -1.03 -2.00 3.77
CA GLU A 67 -0.54 -2.89 4.83
C GLU A 67 -0.07 -2.13 6.08
N ASN A 68 -0.38 -2.69 7.27
CA ASN A 68 0.11 -2.18 8.54
C ASN A 68 1.44 -2.83 8.92
N SER A 69 2.51 -2.03 8.89
CA SER A 69 3.88 -2.47 9.09
C SER A 69 4.11 -3.10 10.48
N ARG A 70 3.37 -2.66 11.51
CA ARG A 70 3.50 -3.14 12.89
C ARG A 70 2.80 -4.47 13.16
N LYS A 71 1.68 -4.75 12.48
CA LYS A 71 1.03 -6.06 12.58
C LYS A 71 1.77 -7.14 11.79
N LYS A 72 2.44 -6.77 10.70
CA LYS A 72 3.36 -7.67 9.99
C LYS A 72 4.51 -8.11 10.91
N LEU A 73 5.10 -7.16 11.64
CA LEU A 73 6.14 -7.42 12.65
C LEU A 73 5.73 -8.46 13.69
N SER A 74 4.57 -8.25 14.33
CA SER A 74 4.17 -9.12 15.42
C SER A 74 3.95 -10.56 14.95
N ARG A 75 3.48 -10.76 13.72
CA ARG A 75 3.38 -12.09 13.10
C ARG A 75 4.74 -12.72 12.85
N ILE A 76 5.67 -11.98 12.25
CA ILE A 76 7.04 -12.46 11.99
C ILE A 76 7.71 -12.88 13.30
N VAL A 77 7.64 -12.04 14.33
CA VAL A 77 8.22 -12.33 15.66
C VAL A 77 7.55 -13.55 16.28
N SER A 78 6.22 -13.64 16.24
CA SER A 78 5.51 -14.80 16.76
C SER A 78 5.95 -16.09 16.06
N THR A 79 6.05 -16.09 14.73
CA THR A 79 6.48 -17.26 13.96
C THR A 79 7.90 -17.68 14.33
N ILE A 80 8.82 -16.73 14.48
CA ILE A 80 10.19 -16.99 14.92
C ILE A 80 10.19 -17.64 16.31
N MET A 81 9.44 -17.07 17.26
CA MET A 81 9.33 -17.58 18.62
C MET A 81 8.75 -19.00 18.67
N THR A 82 7.76 -19.32 17.84
CA THR A 82 7.12 -20.64 17.81
C THR A 82 8.02 -21.75 17.26
N HIS A 83 8.97 -21.42 16.37
CA HIS A 83 9.81 -22.42 15.68
C HIS A 83 11.27 -22.42 16.17
N MET A 84 11.54 -21.83 17.33
CA MET A 84 12.88 -21.89 17.94
C MET A 84 13.23 -23.32 18.36
N PRO A 85 14.49 -23.76 18.20
CA PRO A 85 15.67 -22.97 17.81
C PRO A 85 15.98 -22.94 16.30
N SER A 86 15.26 -23.70 15.47
CA SER A 86 15.56 -23.89 14.04
C SER A 86 15.33 -22.65 13.17
N SER A 87 14.62 -21.64 13.67
CA SER A 87 14.31 -20.38 13.00
C SER A 87 15.30 -19.23 13.29
N LEU A 88 16.35 -19.47 14.09
CA LEU A 88 17.30 -18.43 14.51
C LEU A 88 18.08 -17.81 13.34
N ASP A 89 18.38 -18.60 12.30
CA ASP A 89 19.10 -18.10 11.12
C ASP A 89 18.30 -17.04 10.35
N MET A 90 16.96 -17.07 10.41
CA MET A 90 16.11 -16.04 9.82
C MET A 90 16.28 -14.68 10.50
N LEU A 91 16.62 -14.61 11.80
CA LEU A 91 16.81 -13.33 12.50
C LEU A 91 17.91 -12.47 11.85
N SER A 92 18.96 -13.09 11.31
CA SER A 92 20.10 -12.40 10.71
C SER A 92 19.73 -11.56 9.48
N GLY A 93 18.72 -11.98 8.70
CA GLY A 93 18.19 -11.22 7.56
C GLY A 93 17.17 -10.15 7.95
N PHE A 94 16.50 -10.30 9.10
CA PHE A 94 15.45 -9.38 9.56
C PHE A 94 16.00 -8.19 10.39
N LEU A 95 17.15 -8.35 11.05
CA LEU A 95 17.71 -7.35 11.96
C LEU A 95 18.18 -6.04 11.26
N PRO A 96 18.90 -6.05 10.12
CA PRO A 96 19.48 -4.83 9.56
C PRO A 96 18.46 -3.82 9.01
N GLU A 97 17.37 -4.28 8.39
CA GLU A 97 16.34 -3.40 7.80
C GLU A 97 15.46 -2.72 8.86
N TRP A 98 15.31 -3.36 10.02
CA TRP A 98 14.32 -2.99 11.04
C TRP A 98 14.90 -2.14 12.18
N TRP A 99 16.15 -2.40 12.58
CA TRP A 99 16.79 -1.70 13.71
C TRP A 99 17.02 -0.21 13.45
N SER A 100 17.00 0.22 12.19
CA SER A 100 17.27 1.62 11.85
C SER A 100 16.11 2.57 12.14
N GLY A 101 14.87 2.10 12.30
CA GLY A 101 13.69 2.97 12.46
C GLY A 101 13.51 4.01 11.33
N LYS A 102 14.28 3.90 10.24
CA LYS A 102 14.46 4.92 9.20
C LYS A 102 13.62 4.68 7.94
N TYR A 103 12.76 3.66 7.96
CA TYR A 103 12.01 3.21 6.78
C TYR A 103 10.61 2.72 7.12
N SER A 104 9.79 3.55 7.79
CA SER A 104 8.35 3.27 7.77
C SER A 104 7.85 3.29 6.31
N ALA A 105 6.85 2.47 5.97
CA ALA A 105 6.26 2.50 4.63
C ALA A 105 5.82 3.93 4.27
N GLU A 106 5.30 4.66 5.26
CA GLU A 106 5.01 6.08 5.19
C GLU A 106 6.21 6.95 4.75
N ASP A 107 7.39 6.79 5.37
CA ASP A 107 8.57 7.58 5.01
C ASP A 107 9.05 7.28 3.58
N ARG A 108 8.99 6.01 3.17
CA ARG A 108 9.33 5.60 1.81
C ARG A 108 8.35 6.19 0.79
N ILE A 109 7.05 6.10 1.06
CA ILE A 109 6.00 6.71 0.21
C ILE A 109 6.22 8.22 0.14
N ARG A 110 6.44 8.89 1.27
CA ARG A 110 6.69 10.33 1.33
C ARG A 110 7.91 10.71 0.49
N LYS A 111 9.01 9.94 0.56
CA LYS A 111 10.20 10.17 -0.26
C LYS A 111 9.90 10.03 -1.75
N GLU A 112 9.17 9.00 -2.15
CA GLU A 112 8.80 8.77 -3.57
C GLU A 112 7.83 9.83 -4.10
N LEU A 113 6.84 10.25 -3.31
CA LEU A 113 5.95 11.34 -3.67
C LEU A 113 6.71 12.67 -3.82
N ARG A 114 7.70 12.93 -2.95
CA ARG A 114 8.60 14.09 -3.05
C ARG A 114 9.46 14.04 -4.31
N SER A 115 10.08 12.90 -4.61
CA SER A 115 11.01 12.76 -5.74
C SER A 115 10.31 12.76 -7.10
N GLN A 116 9.17 12.06 -7.22
CA GLN A 116 8.50 11.85 -8.50
C GLN A 116 7.41 12.88 -8.82
N PHE A 117 6.83 13.51 -7.79
CA PHE A 117 5.71 14.45 -7.95
C PHE A 117 5.96 15.83 -7.35
N GLY A 118 7.14 16.07 -6.77
CA GLY A 118 7.53 17.40 -6.29
C GLY A 118 6.71 17.92 -5.11
N ILE A 119 6.00 17.05 -4.37
CA ILE A 119 5.30 17.47 -3.15
C ILE A 119 6.33 18.04 -2.18
N LYS A 120 6.15 19.28 -1.72
CA LYS A 120 6.99 19.89 -0.67
C LYS A 120 6.32 19.90 0.70
N ASP A 121 5.03 19.59 0.74
CA ASP A 121 4.14 19.87 1.86
C ASP A 121 3.60 18.58 2.47
N ASP A 122 3.46 18.54 3.80
CA ASP A 122 2.93 17.40 4.53
C ASP A 122 1.39 17.37 4.54
N ARG A 123 0.76 18.18 3.67
CA ARG A 123 -0.70 18.20 3.47
C ARG A 123 -1.28 16.83 3.09
N CYS A 124 -0.53 16.04 2.34
CA CYS A 124 -0.96 14.70 1.97
C CYS A 124 -0.74 13.75 3.17
N ARG A 125 -1.79 13.56 3.96
CA ARG A 125 -1.74 12.63 5.10
C ARG A 125 -1.57 11.22 4.57
N ILE A 126 -0.69 10.43 5.18
CA ILE A 126 -0.50 9.02 4.84
C ILE A 126 -1.08 8.18 5.97
N ARG A 127 -1.83 7.13 5.63
CA ARG A 127 -2.36 6.17 6.61
C ARG A 127 -2.14 4.75 6.14
N GLU A 128 -1.67 3.91 7.04
CA GLU A 128 -1.65 2.46 6.85
C GLU A 128 -3.00 1.84 7.26
N VAL A 129 -3.43 0.81 6.55
CA VAL A 129 -4.61 0.00 6.90
C VAL A 129 -4.25 -1.48 6.98
N ASP A 130 -5.15 -2.30 7.51
CA ASP A 130 -4.93 -3.74 7.60
C ASP A 130 -5.01 -4.40 6.21
N HIS A 131 -4.06 -5.28 5.90
CA HIS A 131 -3.96 -5.94 4.61
C HIS A 131 -5.24 -6.69 4.20
N HIS A 132 -5.72 -7.58 5.06
CA HIS A 132 -6.96 -8.31 4.78
C HIS A 132 -8.21 -7.41 4.79
N LEU A 133 -8.17 -6.28 5.52
CA LEU A 133 -9.27 -5.30 5.46
C LEU A 133 -9.31 -4.62 4.09
N SER A 134 -8.15 -4.35 3.49
CA SER A 134 -8.06 -3.84 2.12
C SER A 134 -8.66 -4.84 1.11
N HIS A 135 -8.37 -6.14 1.26
CA HIS A 135 -9.00 -7.20 0.45
C HIS A 135 -10.52 -7.27 0.65
N ALA A 136 -10.98 -7.21 1.91
CA ALA A 136 -12.40 -7.20 2.21
C ALA A 136 -13.10 -5.98 1.61
N ALA A 137 -12.51 -4.80 1.74
CA ALA A 137 -13.04 -3.54 1.25
C ALA A 137 -13.12 -3.51 -0.29
N SER A 138 -12.09 -4.00 -0.98
CA SER A 138 -12.06 -4.04 -2.45
C SER A 138 -13.10 -4.99 -3.05
N ALA A 139 -13.56 -5.98 -2.29
CA ALA A 139 -14.68 -6.84 -2.68
C ALA A 139 -16.05 -6.26 -2.29
N PHE A 140 -16.18 -5.73 -1.07
CA PHE A 140 -17.47 -5.30 -0.52
C PHE A 140 -17.98 -3.98 -1.11
N PHE A 141 -17.15 -2.93 -1.16
CA PHE A 141 -17.61 -1.60 -1.59
C PHE A 141 -18.05 -1.49 -3.07
N PRO A 142 -17.47 -2.23 -4.04
CA PRO A 142 -18.03 -2.27 -5.39
C PRO A 142 -19.18 -3.28 -5.55
N SER A 143 -19.50 -4.08 -4.52
CA SER A 143 -20.62 -5.01 -4.57
C SER A 143 -21.96 -4.27 -4.44
N PRO A 144 -23.08 -4.85 -4.90
CA PRO A 144 -24.40 -4.23 -4.78
C PRO A 144 -25.05 -4.43 -3.41
N PHE A 145 -24.34 -5.00 -2.42
CA PHE A 145 -24.92 -5.40 -1.14
C PHE A 145 -24.68 -4.36 -0.04
N ASP A 146 -25.73 -4.03 0.71
CA ASP A 146 -25.63 -3.15 1.88
C ASP A 146 -25.01 -3.85 3.11
N ASN A 147 -25.07 -5.19 3.14
CA ASN A 147 -24.41 -6.04 4.13
C ASN A 147 -24.02 -7.38 3.52
N ALA A 148 -22.89 -7.95 3.97
CA ALA A 148 -22.40 -9.25 3.47
C ALA A 148 -21.48 -9.91 4.50
N ALA A 149 -21.45 -11.26 4.50
CA ALA A 149 -20.36 -12.01 5.09
C ALA A 149 -19.17 -12.00 4.13
N ILE A 150 -17.96 -11.73 4.64
CA ILE A 150 -16.74 -11.62 3.82
C ILE A 150 -15.76 -12.73 4.24
N LEU A 151 -15.25 -13.47 3.25
CA LEU A 151 -14.18 -14.44 3.42
C LEU A 151 -12.96 -13.96 2.63
N VAL A 152 -11.86 -13.70 3.33
CA VAL A 152 -10.56 -13.39 2.71
C VAL A 152 -9.68 -14.62 2.82
N VAL A 153 -9.26 -15.17 1.68
CA VAL A 153 -8.31 -16.29 1.58
C VAL A 153 -7.06 -15.75 0.91
N ASP A 154 -5.97 -15.67 1.66
CA ASP A 154 -4.74 -14.97 1.29
C ASP A 154 -3.50 -15.83 1.59
N GLY A 155 -2.39 -15.56 0.89
CA GLY A 155 -1.19 -16.42 0.81
C GLY A 155 -0.04 -16.04 1.73
#